data_AF-A0A925RLG9-F1
#
_entry.id   AF-A0A925RLG9-F1
#
_cell.length_a   1.000
_cell.length_b   1.000
_cell.length_c   1.000
_cell.angle_alpha   90.00
_cell.angle_beta   90.00
_cell.angle_gamma   90.00
#
_symmetry.space_group_name_H-M   'P 1'
#
loop_
_entity.id
_entity.type
_entity.pdbx_description
1 polymer ?
#
loop_
_entity_poly.entity_id
_entity_poly.type
_entity_poly.pdbx_seq_one_letter_code
_entity_poly.pdbx_strand_id
1 'polypeptide(L)'
;MNAMAAVGTVQRAPEIVIVNDGKPVENVGASSQGARIAKLVVPAVVALAVGVAIGQIAKGANIYNEGLKDARAILGDEKATSTVKNVKRTLSELDGVLDGMKTKSAYRPDAAADKKLGELAARLDVKVGTVFRTASSIDPELSGLIMSFYAGAAEVKSMLDTHIKAAKSDDLALTTGKAASDAATVKEGENATLASVSAVRYGALIQAPTETDRVDFGVKIVELGPPYCGGPNPVTTGKCDNNEAPTAFAYRSEPGAVWTKGDLQVQGSDSVPTKRLVLLLPNGMRDALIKGSDPGASEVFYVKRLRTLTERTTKLIEEGNKLEQRLQAESSKGTRFSFFL
;
A
#
# COMPACT_ATOMS: atom_id res chain seq x y z
N MET A 1 4.84 47.48 -31.74
CA MET A 1 4.38 48.62 -30.93
C MET A 1 4.55 48.26 -29.45
N ASN A 2 5.38 49.06 -28.74
CA ASN A 2 5.47 49.37 -27.30
C ASN A 2 5.39 48.22 -26.26
N ALA A 3 6.45 47.84 -25.51
CA ALA A 3 7.18 48.54 -24.41
C ALA A 3 6.38 48.48 -23.08
N MET A 4 6.84 48.13 -21.87
CA MET A 4 8.12 47.97 -21.16
C MET A 4 7.89 46.98 -19.97
N ALA A 5 8.79 46.06 -19.61
CA ALA A 5 9.94 46.17 -18.68
C ALA A 5 9.63 46.33 -17.17
N ALA A 6 10.00 45.31 -16.39
CA ALA A 6 10.58 45.35 -15.04
C ALA A 6 11.04 43.91 -14.71
N VAL A 7 12.25 43.49 -15.10
CA VAL A 7 13.52 43.56 -14.32
C VAL A 7 13.33 42.93 -12.95
N GLY A 8 13.75 41.68 -12.72
CA GLY A 8 15.13 41.27 -12.42
C GLY A 8 15.08 40.61 -11.03
N THR A 9 15.81 39.57 -10.64
CA THR A 9 17.07 39.01 -11.09
C THR A 9 17.17 37.59 -10.53
N VAL A 10 17.67 36.67 -11.35
CA VAL A 10 18.17 35.35 -10.94
C VAL A 10 19.42 35.57 -10.08
N GLN A 11 19.53 34.91 -8.92
CA GLN A 11 20.81 34.79 -8.22
C GLN A 11 21.05 33.35 -7.80
N ARG A 12 22.05 32.74 -8.44
CA ARG A 12 22.62 31.43 -8.10
C ARG A 12 23.23 31.46 -6.69
N ALA A 13 23.22 30.31 -6.04
CA ALA A 13 23.86 30.08 -4.75
C ALA A 13 25.35 30.47 -4.78
N PRO A 14 25.85 31.24 -3.80
CA PRO A 14 27.28 31.41 -3.62
C PRO A 14 27.89 30.17 -2.95
N GLU A 15 28.91 29.65 -3.61
CA GLU A 15 29.85 28.63 -3.13
C GLU A 15 30.60 29.18 -1.90
N ILE A 16 30.45 28.53 -0.74
CA ILE A 16 31.20 28.90 0.46
C ILE A 16 32.51 28.12 0.48
N VAL A 17 33.60 28.82 0.16
CA VAL A 17 34.97 28.38 0.44
C VAL A 17 35.22 28.56 1.94
N ILE A 18 35.41 27.46 2.67
CA ILE A 18 35.83 27.50 4.08
C ILE A 18 37.35 27.68 4.10
N VAL A 19 37.81 28.92 4.26
CA VAL A 19 39.17 29.20 4.71
C VAL A 19 39.17 29.14 6.23
N ASN A 20 39.87 28.15 6.78
CA ASN A 20 40.03 27.92 8.20
C ASN A 20 41.12 28.87 8.73
N ASP A 21 40.73 29.99 9.36
CA ASP A 21 41.67 30.83 10.10
C ASP A 21 41.15 31.02 11.53
N GLY A 22 41.76 30.26 12.44
CA GLY A 22 41.42 30.27 13.85
C GLY A 22 41.83 31.58 14.51
N LYS A 23 40.85 32.41 14.87
CA LYS A 23 40.79 33.27 16.08
C LYS A 23 39.44 33.99 16.18
N PRO A 24 38.90 34.20 17.41
CA PRO A 24 37.58 34.77 17.61
C PRO A 24 37.61 36.30 17.47
N VAL A 25 36.63 36.87 16.76
CA VAL A 25 36.39 38.32 16.74
C VAL A 25 35.15 38.60 17.58
N GLU A 26 35.32 39.47 18.57
CA GLU A 26 34.31 39.86 19.55
C GLU A 26 33.15 40.68 18.97
N ASN A 27 32.04 40.64 19.72
CA ASN A 27 30.74 41.25 19.46
C ASN A 27 30.75 42.76 19.18
N VAL A 28 29.82 43.19 18.31
CA VAL A 28 29.03 44.41 18.51
C VAL A 28 27.57 44.01 18.70
N GLY A 29 27.07 44.21 19.92
CA GLY A 29 25.76 43.75 20.36
C GLY A 29 24.61 44.70 20.03
N ALA A 30 23.43 44.11 19.82
CA ALA A 30 22.16 44.70 20.22
C ALA A 30 21.65 43.91 21.44
N SER A 31 21.75 44.53 22.61
CA SER A 31 21.22 44.02 23.88
C SER A 31 19.80 44.55 24.05
N SER A 32 18.83 43.68 24.34
CA SER A 32 17.92 43.84 25.49
C SER A 32 16.93 42.68 25.58
N GLN A 33 17.23 41.68 26.42
CA GLN A 33 16.31 40.95 27.32
C GLN A 33 16.92 39.65 27.91
N GLY A 34 17.92 39.04 27.26
CA GLY A 34 18.53 37.77 27.75
C GLY A 34 19.47 37.90 28.97
N ALA A 35 20.11 39.06 29.18
CA ALA A 35 21.17 39.20 30.18
C ALA A 35 20.68 39.36 31.64
N ARG A 36 19.39 39.66 31.88
CA ARG A 36 18.82 39.70 33.24
C ARG A 36 18.40 38.32 33.75
N ILE A 37 18.15 37.36 32.86
CA ILE A 37 17.75 35.99 33.25
C ILE A 37 18.98 35.19 33.69
N ALA A 38 20.13 35.36 33.03
CA ALA A 38 21.34 34.60 33.35
C ALA A 38 21.93 34.86 34.76
N LYS A 39 21.78 36.08 35.32
CA LYS A 39 22.34 36.41 36.64
C LYS A 39 21.53 35.87 37.83
N LEU A 40 20.27 35.49 37.62
CA LEU A 40 19.42 34.87 38.65
C LEU A 40 19.45 33.34 38.60
N VAL A 41 19.70 32.76 37.42
CA VAL A 41 19.69 31.30 37.22
C VAL A 41 20.96 30.63 37.78
N VAL A 42 22.12 31.27 37.71
CA VAL A 42 23.40 30.64 38.09
C VAL A 42 23.54 30.38 39.61
N PRO A 43 23.19 31.31 40.53
CA PRO A 43 23.25 31.03 41.97
C PRO A 43 22.18 30.03 42.43
N ALA A 44 21.00 30.04 41.77
CA ALA A 44 19.92 29.11 42.07
C ALA A 44 20.27 27.67 41.69
N VAL A 45 21.02 27.46 40.61
CA VAL A 45 21.49 26.13 40.17
C VAL A 45 22.54 25.54 41.13
N VAL A 46 23.39 26.36 41.74
CA VAL A 46 24.43 25.89 42.69
C VAL A 46 23.82 25.57 44.08
N ALA A 47 22.85 26.36 44.54
CA ALA A 47 22.11 26.05 45.77
C ALA A 47 21.20 24.80 45.61
N LEU A 48 20.63 24.58 44.41
CA LEU A 48 19.92 23.35 44.07
C LEU A 48 20.85 22.13 44.08
N ALA A 49 22.08 22.26 43.58
CA ALA A 49 23.06 21.15 43.55
C ALA A 49 23.48 20.67 44.94
N VAL A 50 23.63 21.58 45.92
CA VAL A 50 24.03 21.21 47.30
C VAL A 50 22.85 20.69 48.13
N GLY A 51 21.64 21.23 47.94
CA GLY A 51 20.42 20.69 48.56
C GLY A 51 20.00 19.31 48.02
N VAL A 52 20.34 19.01 46.76
CA VAL A 52 20.08 17.73 46.09
C VAL A 52 20.94 16.60 46.67
N ALA A 53 22.18 16.85 47.11
CA ALA A 53 23.07 15.81 47.63
C ALA A 53 22.59 15.18 48.96
N ILE A 54 21.88 15.92 49.81
CA ILE A 54 21.38 15.42 51.11
C ILE A 54 19.94 14.87 50.98
N GLY A 55 19.14 15.36 50.02
CA GLY A 55 17.79 14.84 49.72
C GLY A 55 17.74 13.61 48.79
N GLN A 56 18.85 13.26 48.13
CA GLN A 56 18.90 12.17 47.15
C GLN A 56 18.83 10.75 47.74
N ILE A 57 19.18 10.58 49.01
CA ILE A 57 19.15 9.25 49.66
C ILE A 57 17.71 8.85 50.04
N ALA A 58 16.82 9.81 50.29
CA ALA A 58 15.38 9.56 50.54
C ALA A 58 14.51 9.64 49.26
N LYS A 59 14.88 10.49 48.28
CA LYS A 59 14.17 10.59 46.98
C LYS A 59 14.46 9.42 46.03
N GLY A 60 15.62 8.79 46.15
CA GLY A 60 16.00 7.65 45.32
C GLY A 60 14.98 6.50 45.43
N ALA A 61 14.51 6.18 46.63
CA ALA A 61 13.52 5.12 46.85
C ALA A 61 12.13 5.46 46.28
N ASN A 62 11.67 6.71 46.39
CA ASN A 62 10.37 7.12 45.85
C ASN A 62 10.37 7.18 44.31
N ILE A 63 11.41 7.75 43.69
CA ILE A 63 11.53 7.79 42.22
C ILE A 63 11.71 6.37 41.66
N TYR A 64 12.45 5.52 42.37
CA TYR A 64 12.63 4.11 42.00
C TYR A 64 11.32 3.31 42.12
N ASN A 65 10.55 3.51 43.19
CA ASN A 65 9.24 2.87 43.37
C ASN A 65 8.18 3.40 42.39
N GLU A 66 8.23 4.69 42.04
CA GLU A 66 7.40 5.28 40.97
C GLU A 66 7.77 4.69 39.60
N GLY A 67 9.06 4.62 39.25
CA GLY A 67 9.52 3.99 38.01
C GLY A 67 9.11 2.50 37.89
N LEU A 68 9.11 1.76 39.00
CA LEU A 68 8.62 0.37 39.06
C LEU A 68 7.11 0.25 38.84
N LYS A 69 6.32 1.16 39.44
CA LYS A 69 4.87 1.21 39.28
C LYS A 69 4.49 1.61 37.85
N ASP A 70 5.21 2.55 37.28
CA ASP A 70 5.00 3.06 35.92
C ASP A 70 5.42 2.04 34.86
N ALA A 71 6.53 1.33 35.06
CA ALA A 71 6.91 0.20 34.21
C ALA A 71 5.84 -0.90 34.20
N ARG A 72 5.25 -1.22 35.37
CA ARG A 72 4.10 -2.17 35.46
C ARG A 72 2.85 -1.63 34.78
N ALA A 73 2.57 -0.33 34.88
CA ALA A 73 1.43 0.30 34.23
C ALA A 73 1.55 0.30 32.70
N ILE A 74 2.74 0.53 32.16
CA ILE A 74 3.03 0.50 30.70
C ILE A 74 3.05 -0.94 30.18
N LEU A 75 3.66 -1.86 30.93
CA LEU A 75 3.63 -3.30 30.63
C LEU A 75 2.18 -3.81 30.61
N GLY A 76 1.39 -3.38 31.59
CA GLY A 76 -0.05 -3.52 31.63
C GLY A 76 -0.58 -4.80 32.26
N ASP A 77 -1.83 -4.67 32.70
CA ASP A 77 -2.79 -5.74 32.94
C ASP A 77 -3.80 -5.77 31.76
N GLU A 78 -4.44 -6.90 31.48
CA GLU A 78 -5.19 -7.17 30.22
C GLU A 78 -6.31 -6.16 29.94
N LYS A 79 -6.77 -5.42 30.95
CA LYS A 79 -7.89 -4.47 30.88
C LYS A 79 -7.52 -3.08 30.34
N ALA A 80 -6.24 -2.72 30.26
CA ALA A 80 -5.81 -1.40 29.83
C ALA A 80 -5.40 -1.39 28.34
N THR A 81 -6.18 -0.71 27.50
CA THR A 81 -6.08 -0.81 26.01
C THR A 81 -4.78 -0.27 25.42
N SER A 82 -4.06 0.64 26.09
CA SER A 82 -2.84 1.27 25.56
C SER A 82 -1.54 0.67 26.10
N THR A 83 -1.55 -0.55 26.62
CA THR A 83 -0.36 -1.20 27.21
C THR A 83 0.47 -1.93 26.15
N VAL A 84 1.76 -2.15 26.42
CA VAL A 84 2.66 -2.86 25.50
C VAL A 84 2.13 -4.24 25.18
N LYS A 85 1.60 -4.98 26.18
CA LYS A 85 0.99 -6.30 25.98
C LYS A 85 -0.22 -6.26 25.04
N ASN A 86 -1.14 -5.30 25.23
CA ASN A 86 -2.34 -5.21 24.39
C ASN A 86 -2.02 -4.76 22.96
N VAL A 87 -1.14 -3.78 22.79
CA VAL A 87 -0.68 -3.37 21.46
C VAL A 87 0.02 -4.54 20.76
N LYS A 88 0.92 -5.25 21.45
CA LYS A 88 1.58 -6.43 20.89
C LYS A 88 0.59 -7.51 20.51
N ARG A 89 -0.41 -7.80 21.35
CA ARG A 89 -1.48 -8.75 21.04
C ARG A 89 -2.21 -8.35 19.76
N THR A 90 -2.60 -7.08 19.62
CA THR A 90 -3.23 -6.59 18.38
C THR A 90 -2.31 -6.69 17.18
N LEU A 91 -1.01 -6.42 17.32
CA LEU A 91 -0.03 -6.63 16.26
C LEU A 91 0.12 -8.11 15.89
N SER A 92 0.11 -9.03 16.86
CA SER A 92 0.14 -10.48 16.59
C SER A 92 -1.14 -10.98 15.92
N GLU A 93 -2.31 -10.45 16.31
CA GLU A 93 -3.57 -10.73 15.61
C GLU A 93 -3.52 -10.21 14.17
N LEU A 94 -2.93 -9.04 13.94
CA LEU A 94 -2.68 -8.48 12.61
C LEU A 94 -1.74 -9.35 11.78
N ASP A 95 -0.60 -9.75 12.34
CA ASP A 95 0.35 -10.65 11.69
C ASP A 95 -0.31 -11.98 11.28
N GLY A 96 -1.14 -12.55 12.15
CA GLY A 96 -1.92 -13.76 11.83
C GLY A 96 -2.93 -13.56 10.69
N VAL A 97 -3.58 -12.40 10.60
CA VAL A 97 -4.47 -12.08 9.46
C VAL A 97 -3.64 -11.95 8.18
N LEU A 98 -2.52 -11.25 8.21
CA LEU A 98 -1.65 -11.03 7.06
C LEU A 98 -1.00 -12.33 6.56
N ASP A 99 -0.55 -13.20 7.45
CA ASP A 99 -0.03 -14.52 7.09
C ASP A 99 -1.14 -15.41 6.52
N GLY A 100 -2.35 -15.33 7.07
CA GLY A 100 -3.53 -15.95 6.50
C GLY A 100 -3.81 -15.51 5.06
N MET A 101 -3.70 -14.21 4.77
CA MET A 101 -3.86 -13.67 3.40
C MET A 101 -2.72 -14.11 2.48
N LYS A 102 -1.48 -14.11 2.98
CA LYS A 102 -0.31 -14.58 2.24
C LYS A 102 -0.47 -16.05 1.81
N THR A 103 -0.83 -16.91 2.75
CA THR A 103 -0.87 -18.37 2.55
C THR A 103 -2.10 -18.83 1.78
N LYS A 104 -3.27 -18.24 2.05
CA LYS A 104 -4.54 -18.69 1.43
C LYS A 104 -4.83 -18.05 0.09
N SER A 105 -4.48 -16.78 -0.08
CA SER A 105 -4.86 -16.01 -1.26
C SER A 105 -3.68 -15.37 -1.99
N ALA A 106 -2.44 -15.58 -1.54
CA ALA A 106 -1.26 -14.89 -2.06
C ALA A 106 -1.44 -13.36 -2.10
N TYR A 107 -2.13 -12.82 -1.09
CA TYR A 107 -2.54 -11.41 -0.99
C TYR A 107 -3.48 -10.93 -2.10
N ARG A 108 -4.24 -11.83 -2.73
CA ARG A 108 -5.34 -11.39 -3.61
C ARG A 108 -6.35 -10.54 -2.81
N PRO A 109 -6.94 -9.51 -3.44
CA PRO A 109 -7.97 -8.66 -2.84
C PRO A 109 -9.10 -9.46 -2.18
N ASP A 110 -9.45 -9.10 -0.95
CA ASP A 110 -10.49 -9.78 -0.15
C ASP A 110 -11.12 -8.79 0.82
N ALA A 111 -12.35 -8.38 0.50
CA ALA A 111 -13.13 -7.42 1.30
C ALA A 111 -13.38 -7.90 2.74
N ALA A 112 -13.48 -9.21 2.98
CA ALA A 112 -13.67 -9.74 4.33
C ALA A 112 -12.40 -9.63 5.16
N ALA A 113 -11.24 -9.84 4.54
CA ALA A 113 -9.95 -9.62 5.18
C ALA A 113 -9.71 -8.12 5.43
N ASP A 114 -10.00 -7.25 4.47
CA ASP A 114 -9.86 -5.79 4.62
C ASP A 114 -10.73 -5.23 5.75
N LYS A 115 -11.94 -5.76 5.93
CA LYS A 115 -12.78 -5.41 7.08
C LYS A 115 -12.10 -5.75 8.42
N LYS A 116 -11.50 -6.94 8.53
CA LYS A 116 -10.75 -7.34 9.73
C LYS A 116 -9.53 -6.48 9.96
N LEU A 117 -8.81 -6.11 8.89
CA LEU A 117 -7.70 -5.17 8.97
C LEU A 117 -8.15 -3.80 9.51
N GLY A 118 -9.34 -3.32 9.11
CA GLY A 118 -9.94 -2.10 9.66
C GLY A 118 -10.33 -2.19 11.13
N GLU A 119 -10.89 -3.32 11.57
CA GLU A 119 -11.19 -3.56 12.99
C GLU A 119 -9.91 -3.55 13.84
N LEU A 120 -8.82 -4.13 13.33
CA LEU A 120 -7.51 -4.12 13.99
C LEU A 120 -6.85 -2.73 14.00
N ALA A 121 -6.98 -1.97 12.91
CA ALA A 121 -6.48 -0.59 12.84
C ALA A 121 -7.09 0.31 13.93
N ALA A 122 -8.39 0.17 14.19
CA ALA A 122 -9.08 0.90 15.25
C ALA A 122 -8.56 0.53 16.66
N ARG A 123 -8.10 -0.70 16.85
CA ARG A 123 -7.54 -1.19 18.13
C ARG A 123 -6.08 -0.78 18.34
N LEU A 124 -5.37 -0.42 17.28
CA LEU A 124 -4.01 0.15 17.35
C LEU A 124 -4.00 1.66 17.66
N ASP A 125 -5.16 2.28 17.90
CA ASP A 125 -5.23 3.68 18.30
C ASP A 125 -4.76 3.86 19.75
N VAL A 126 -3.48 4.19 19.90
CA VAL A 126 -2.85 4.38 21.21
C VAL A 126 -2.97 5.83 21.64
N LYS A 127 -3.39 6.07 22.89
CA LYS A 127 -3.36 7.40 23.51
C LYS A 127 -1.92 7.80 23.87
N VAL A 128 -1.18 8.27 22.88
CA VAL A 128 0.24 8.67 22.95
C VAL A 128 0.53 9.62 24.11
N GLY A 129 -0.37 10.58 24.41
CA GLY A 129 -0.20 11.53 25.52
C GLY A 129 -0.27 10.93 26.94
N THR A 130 -0.85 9.74 27.10
CA THR A 130 -0.80 9.00 28.37
C THR A 130 0.52 8.25 28.50
N VAL A 131 0.96 7.60 27.41
CA VAL A 131 2.23 6.85 27.35
C VAL A 131 3.43 7.75 27.59
N PHE A 132 3.50 8.92 26.93
CA PHE A 132 4.61 9.87 27.10
C PHE A 132 4.80 10.31 28.56
N ARG A 133 3.70 10.57 29.27
CA ARG A 133 3.77 11.01 30.68
C ARG A 133 4.32 9.90 31.57
N THR A 134 3.85 8.67 31.39
CA THR A 134 4.30 7.51 32.17
C THR A 134 5.71 7.03 31.78
N ALA A 135 6.14 7.24 30.54
CA ALA A 135 7.51 6.88 30.11
C ALA A 135 8.57 7.88 30.61
N SER A 136 8.18 9.12 30.92
CA SER A 136 9.12 10.17 31.37
C SER A 136 9.66 9.99 32.79
N SER A 137 9.03 9.13 33.59
CA SER A 137 9.43 8.75 34.94
C SER A 137 10.32 7.49 35.00
N ILE A 138 10.60 6.88 33.85
CA ILE A 138 11.44 5.68 33.71
C ILE A 138 12.84 6.09 33.23
N ASP A 139 13.83 5.20 33.37
CA ASP A 139 15.15 5.34 32.76
C ASP A 139 15.08 5.84 31.30
N PRO A 140 15.93 6.78 30.87
CA PRO A 140 15.89 7.37 29.54
C PRO A 140 16.01 6.36 28.38
N GLU A 141 16.78 5.29 28.56
CA GLU A 141 16.96 4.28 27.51
C GLU A 141 15.65 3.49 27.27
N LEU A 142 15.02 3.01 28.35
CA LEU A 142 13.73 2.33 28.28
C LEU A 142 12.60 3.27 27.85
N SER A 143 12.63 4.53 28.27
CA SER A 143 11.73 5.57 27.77
C SER A 143 11.82 5.70 26.25
N GLY A 144 13.04 5.78 25.70
CA GLY A 144 13.27 5.81 24.25
C GLY A 144 12.70 4.59 23.51
N LEU A 145 12.89 3.38 24.06
CA LEU A 145 12.35 2.15 23.48
C LEU A 145 10.82 2.10 23.49
N ILE A 146 10.21 2.53 24.60
CA ILE A 146 8.76 2.68 24.73
C ILE A 146 8.27 3.61 23.63
N MET A 147 8.88 4.79 23.50
CA MET A 147 8.46 5.78 22.52
C MET A 147 8.60 5.29 21.08
N SER A 148 9.70 4.59 20.77
CA SER A 148 9.91 3.98 19.45
C SER A 148 8.85 2.93 19.12
N PHE A 149 8.51 2.07 20.07
CA PHE A 149 7.49 1.02 19.87
C PHE A 149 6.11 1.63 19.57
N TYR A 150 5.69 2.63 20.35
CA TYR A 150 4.39 3.26 20.14
C TYR A 150 4.35 4.13 18.87
N ALA A 151 5.46 4.76 18.50
CA ALA A 151 5.58 5.42 17.19
C ALA A 151 5.46 4.41 16.04
N GLY A 152 6.11 3.25 16.16
CA GLY A 152 5.97 2.17 15.18
C GLY A 152 4.54 1.62 15.10
N ALA A 153 3.83 1.49 16.22
CA ALA A 153 2.42 1.07 16.22
C ALA A 153 1.52 2.08 15.49
N ALA A 154 1.77 3.38 15.70
CA ALA A 154 1.06 4.45 14.98
C ALA A 154 1.38 4.44 13.47
N GLU A 155 2.62 4.14 13.09
CA GLU A 155 3.01 3.96 11.69
C GLU A 155 2.27 2.77 11.04
N VAL A 156 2.24 1.60 11.69
CA VAL A 156 1.49 0.43 11.21
C VAL A 156 0.00 0.76 11.06
N LYS A 157 -0.59 1.47 12.03
CA LYS A 157 -1.97 1.95 11.92
C LYS A 157 -2.16 2.86 10.71
N SER A 158 -1.25 3.81 10.48
CA SER A 158 -1.32 4.72 9.32
C SER A 158 -1.22 3.96 7.99
N MET A 159 -0.37 2.93 7.92
CA MET A 159 -0.27 2.05 6.76
C MET A 159 -1.58 1.26 6.55
N LEU A 160 -2.19 0.73 7.61
CA LEU A 160 -3.50 0.07 7.55
C LEU A 160 -4.58 1.02 7.05
N ASP A 161 -4.68 2.22 7.63
CA ASP A 161 -5.66 3.24 7.23
C ASP A 161 -5.50 3.61 5.74
N THR A 162 -4.26 3.72 5.27
CA THR A 162 -3.95 3.97 3.85
C THR A 162 -4.34 2.79 2.97
N HIS A 163 -4.02 1.56 3.39
CA HIS A 163 -4.41 0.35 2.67
C HIS A 163 -5.93 0.22 2.55
N ILE A 164 -6.68 0.38 3.64
CA ILE A 164 -8.14 0.26 3.66
C ILE A 164 -8.80 1.31 2.75
N LYS A 165 -8.27 2.54 2.74
CA LYS A 165 -8.76 3.58 1.82
C LYS A 165 -8.50 3.21 0.35
N ALA A 166 -7.31 2.73 0.04
CA ALA A 166 -6.93 2.33 -1.31
C ALA A 166 -7.64 1.04 -1.77
N ALA A 167 -7.91 0.11 -0.85
CA ALA A 167 -8.62 -1.14 -1.13
C ALA A 167 -10.01 -0.87 -1.73
N LYS A 168 -10.71 0.19 -1.28
CA LYS A 168 -12.00 0.58 -1.87
C LYS A 168 -11.90 0.98 -3.34
N SER A 169 -10.83 1.68 -3.74
CA SER A 169 -10.62 2.01 -5.15
C SER A 169 -10.19 0.79 -5.96
N ASP A 170 -9.41 -0.11 -5.35
CA ASP A 170 -8.99 -1.35 -5.99
C ASP A 170 -10.20 -2.27 -6.22
N ASP A 171 -11.12 -2.40 -5.26
CA ASP A 171 -12.37 -3.14 -5.40
C ASP A 171 -13.21 -2.64 -6.58
N LEU A 172 -13.26 -1.31 -6.76
CA LEU A 172 -13.94 -0.70 -7.90
C LEU A 172 -13.27 -1.10 -9.22
N ALA A 173 -11.94 -0.96 -9.31
CA ALA A 173 -11.19 -1.34 -10.51
C ALA A 173 -11.38 -2.83 -10.84
N LEU A 174 -11.32 -3.71 -9.85
CA LEU A 174 -11.54 -5.15 -10.01
C LEU A 174 -12.97 -5.47 -10.47
N THR A 175 -13.96 -4.77 -9.90
CA THR A 175 -15.37 -4.92 -10.30
C THR A 175 -15.57 -4.48 -11.74
N THR A 176 -14.96 -3.37 -12.16
CA THR A 176 -14.97 -2.89 -13.54
C THR A 176 -14.28 -3.87 -14.49
N GLY A 177 -13.11 -4.39 -14.11
CA GLY A 177 -12.40 -5.41 -14.89
C GLY A 177 -13.19 -6.70 -15.04
N LYS A 178 -13.88 -7.12 -13.97
CA LYS A 178 -14.80 -8.26 -14.02
C LYS A 178 -15.98 -8.00 -14.96
N ALA A 179 -16.62 -6.83 -14.85
CA ALA A 179 -17.71 -6.45 -15.74
C ALA A 179 -17.26 -6.42 -17.22
N ALA A 180 -16.05 -5.93 -17.51
CA ALA A 180 -15.46 -5.95 -18.84
C ALA A 180 -15.23 -7.39 -19.35
N SER A 181 -14.70 -8.27 -18.50
CA SER A 181 -14.53 -9.70 -18.79
C SER A 181 -15.86 -10.41 -19.04
N ASP A 182 -16.87 -10.14 -18.21
CA ASP A 182 -18.21 -10.72 -18.33
C ASP A 182 -18.90 -10.22 -19.61
N ALA A 183 -18.74 -8.94 -19.97
CA ALA A 183 -19.26 -8.37 -21.21
C ALA A 183 -18.55 -8.91 -22.46
N ALA A 184 -17.26 -9.24 -22.34
CA ALA A 184 -16.48 -9.85 -23.41
C ALA A 184 -16.78 -11.35 -23.58
N THR A 185 -17.40 -11.99 -22.59
CA THR A 185 -17.75 -13.42 -22.68
C THR A 185 -18.91 -13.60 -23.66
N VAL A 186 -18.74 -14.55 -24.59
CA VAL A 186 -19.77 -14.85 -25.60
C VAL A 186 -20.73 -15.89 -25.05
N LYS A 187 -22.03 -15.59 -25.07
CA LYS A 187 -23.07 -16.52 -24.59
C LYS A 187 -23.53 -17.42 -25.73
N GLU A 188 -24.03 -18.60 -25.38
CA GLU A 188 -24.48 -19.61 -26.37
C GLU A 188 -25.59 -19.06 -27.29
N GLY A 189 -26.51 -18.25 -26.77
CA GLY A 189 -27.57 -17.63 -27.58
C GLY A 189 -27.10 -16.47 -28.48
N GLU A 190 -25.87 -15.99 -28.30
CA GLU A 190 -25.30 -14.90 -29.11
C GLU A 190 -24.44 -15.48 -30.24
N ASN A 191 -23.59 -16.46 -29.90
CA ASN A 191 -22.77 -17.18 -30.87
C ASN A 191 -22.29 -18.49 -30.25
N ALA A 192 -22.98 -19.59 -30.56
CA ALA A 192 -22.74 -20.87 -29.89
C ALA A 192 -21.39 -21.47 -30.24
N THR A 193 -20.89 -21.22 -31.45
CA THR A 193 -19.57 -21.71 -31.87
C THR A 193 -18.45 -21.04 -31.08
N LEU A 194 -18.54 -19.73 -30.83
CA LEU A 194 -17.55 -19.05 -30.00
C LEU A 194 -17.71 -19.42 -28.52
N ALA A 195 -18.94 -19.57 -28.04
CA ALA A 195 -19.22 -19.99 -26.67
C ALA A 195 -18.67 -21.41 -26.38
N SER A 196 -18.79 -22.35 -27.31
CA SER A 196 -18.33 -23.74 -27.11
C SER A 196 -16.82 -23.88 -26.94
N VAL A 197 -16.04 -22.92 -27.44
CA VAL A 197 -14.57 -22.87 -27.28
C VAL A 197 -14.12 -21.85 -26.22
N SER A 198 -15.05 -21.31 -25.43
CA SER A 198 -14.76 -20.25 -24.44
C SER A 198 -14.01 -19.05 -25.06
N ALA A 199 -14.36 -18.73 -26.31
CA ALA A 199 -13.86 -17.53 -26.98
C ALA A 199 -14.55 -16.29 -26.41
N VAL A 200 -13.85 -15.18 -26.57
CA VAL A 200 -14.32 -13.85 -26.21
C VAL A 200 -14.88 -13.17 -27.45
N ARG A 201 -15.65 -12.09 -27.27
CA ARG A 201 -16.25 -11.29 -28.34
C ARG A 201 -15.22 -10.50 -29.16
N TYR A 202 -13.93 -10.80 -29.01
CA TYR A 202 -12.84 -10.10 -29.68
C TYR A 202 -11.97 -11.08 -30.47
N GLY A 203 -11.57 -10.66 -31.66
CA GLY A 203 -10.65 -11.36 -32.55
C GLY A 203 -9.53 -10.46 -33.04
N ALA A 204 -8.61 -11.03 -33.79
CA ALA A 204 -7.55 -10.32 -34.48
C ALA A 204 -7.80 -10.37 -36.00
N LEU A 205 -7.82 -9.22 -36.65
CA LEU A 205 -7.78 -9.10 -38.10
C LEU A 205 -6.34 -8.86 -38.54
N ILE A 206 -5.79 -9.78 -39.30
CA ILE A 206 -4.44 -9.65 -39.85
C ILE A 206 -4.53 -8.96 -41.21
N GLN A 207 -3.83 -7.84 -41.35
CA GLN A 207 -3.74 -7.06 -42.58
C GLN A 207 -2.30 -7.10 -43.07
N ALA A 208 -2.12 -7.46 -44.34
CA ALA A 208 -0.82 -7.46 -45.00
C ALA A 208 -0.97 -6.87 -46.40
N PRO A 209 0.06 -6.16 -46.89
CA PRO A 209 0.04 -5.65 -48.25
C PRO A 209 0.03 -6.80 -49.26
N THR A 210 -0.80 -6.67 -50.29
CA THR A 210 -0.78 -7.54 -51.47
C THR A 210 -0.27 -6.77 -52.67
N GLU A 211 0.05 -7.45 -53.78
CA GLU A 211 0.49 -6.79 -55.02
C GLU A 211 -0.50 -5.72 -55.51
N THR A 212 -1.79 -5.91 -55.20
CA THR A 212 -2.90 -5.04 -55.58
C THR A 212 -3.34 -4.04 -54.51
N ASP A 213 -2.94 -4.22 -53.25
CA ASP A 213 -3.50 -3.48 -52.11
C ASP A 213 -2.36 -3.03 -51.17
N ARG A 214 -2.03 -1.74 -51.23
CA ARG A 214 -0.95 -1.13 -50.43
C ARG A 214 -1.50 -0.71 -49.08
N VAL A 215 -1.65 -1.69 -48.20
CA VAL A 215 -2.05 -1.50 -46.81
C VAL A 215 -0.89 -1.75 -45.86
N ASP A 216 -0.87 -1.09 -44.72
CA ASP A 216 0.13 -1.35 -43.70
C ASP A 216 0.03 -2.79 -43.19
N PHE A 217 1.19 -3.43 -43.01
CA PHE A 217 1.27 -4.74 -42.39
C PHE A 217 1.03 -4.60 -40.88
N GLY A 218 0.03 -5.31 -40.36
CA GLY A 218 -0.28 -5.23 -38.93
C GLY A 218 -1.48 -6.07 -38.51
N VAL A 219 -1.80 -5.97 -37.22
CA VAL A 219 -2.92 -6.67 -36.59
C VAL A 219 -3.85 -5.65 -35.94
N LYS A 220 -5.14 -5.77 -36.20
CA LYS A 220 -6.19 -4.97 -35.55
C LYS A 220 -7.02 -5.86 -34.65
N ILE A 221 -7.34 -5.38 -33.45
CA ILE A 221 -8.34 -6.05 -32.61
C ILE A 221 -9.71 -5.60 -33.08
N VAL A 222 -10.60 -6.57 -33.29
CA VAL A 222 -11.95 -6.34 -33.81
C VAL A 222 -12.95 -7.04 -32.91
N GLU A 223 -14.15 -6.48 -32.81
CA GLU A 223 -15.28 -7.15 -32.15
C GLU A 223 -15.89 -8.16 -33.12
N LEU A 224 -16.19 -9.35 -32.63
CA LEU A 224 -16.82 -10.45 -33.37
C LEU A 224 -18.34 -10.45 -33.12
N GLY A 225 -19.09 -10.53 -34.20
CA GLY A 225 -20.54 -10.59 -34.22
C GLY A 225 -21.06 -12.00 -34.58
N PRO A 226 -22.30 -12.09 -35.09
CA PRO A 226 -22.90 -13.37 -35.45
C PRO A 226 -22.15 -14.09 -36.59
N PRO A 227 -22.24 -15.43 -36.66
CA PRO A 227 -21.55 -16.23 -37.67
C PRO A 227 -22.22 -16.14 -39.05
N TYR A 228 -21.44 -16.43 -40.09
CA TYR A 228 -21.94 -16.69 -41.45
C TYR A 228 -21.80 -18.19 -41.76
N CYS A 229 -22.88 -18.77 -42.27
CA CYS A 229 -23.00 -20.21 -42.52
C CYS A 229 -23.19 -20.47 -44.03
N GLY A 230 -22.27 -19.96 -44.86
CA GLY A 230 -22.29 -20.12 -46.32
C GLY A 230 -23.15 -19.11 -47.09
N GLY A 231 -24.12 -18.46 -46.43
CA GLY A 231 -24.95 -17.40 -47.02
C GLY A 231 -24.30 -16.00 -47.06
N PRO A 232 -24.94 -15.04 -47.75
CA PRO A 232 -24.49 -13.64 -47.81
C PRO A 232 -24.82 -12.84 -46.54
N ASN A 233 -25.73 -13.32 -45.71
CA ASN A 233 -26.19 -12.65 -44.48
C ASN A 233 -25.73 -13.40 -43.22
N PRO A 234 -25.46 -12.69 -42.11
CA PRO A 234 -25.11 -13.32 -40.85
C PRO A 234 -26.33 -14.00 -40.22
N VAL A 235 -26.11 -15.12 -39.55
CA VAL A 235 -27.17 -15.89 -38.89
C VAL A 235 -27.45 -15.28 -37.52
N THR A 236 -28.65 -14.71 -37.36
CA THR A 236 -29.05 -13.95 -36.16
C THR A 236 -29.41 -14.84 -34.97
N THR A 237 -29.61 -16.14 -35.17
CA THR A 237 -29.84 -17.12 -34.11
C THR A 237 -28.55 -17.56 -33.41
N GLY A 238 -27.39 -17.09 -33.86
CA GLY A 238 -26.08 -17.37 -33.25
C GLY A 238 -25.54 -18.78 -33.51
N LYS A 239 -26.25 -19.62 -34.29
CA LYS A 239 -25.81 -20.98 -34.66
C LYS A 239 -26.03 -21.23 -36.14
N CYS A 240 -25.11 -21.95 -36.77
CA CYS A 240 -25.36 -22.54 -38.09
C CYS A 240 -26.31 -23.72 -37.97
N ASP A 241 -27.13 -23.93 -39.00
CA ASP A 241 -27.99 -25.11 -39.08
C ASP A 241 -27.16 -26.39 -39.02
N ASN A 242 -27.73 -27.46 -38.46
CA ASN A 242 -27.10 -28.78 -38.33
C ASN A 242 -25.73 -28.78 -37.60
N ASN A 243 -25.42 -27.76 -36.78
CA ASN A 243 -24.13 -27.60 -36.11
C ASN A 243 -22.93 -27.51 -37.06
N GLU A 244 -23.12 -27.02 -38.29
CA GLU A 244 -22.01 -26.79 -39.21
C GLU A 244 -21.03 -25.72 -38.67
N ALA A 245 -19.76 -25.83 -39.05
CA ALA A 245 -18.76 -24.85 -38.68
C ALA A 245 -18.98 -23.54 -39.47
N PRO A 246 -18.95 -22.36 -38.81
CA PRO A 246 -19.02 -21.08 -39.49
C PRO A 246 -17.90 -20.92 -40.52
N THR A 247 -18.24 -20.34 -41.67
CA THR A 247 -17.28 -20.03 -42.73
C THR A 247 -16.66 -18.64 -42.55
N ALA A 248 -17.37 -17.73 -41.90
CA ALA A 248 -16.95 -16.37 -41.60
C ALA A 248 -17.67 -15.82 -40.36
N PHE A 249 -17.22 -14.68 -39.84
CA PHE A 249 -17.91 -13.94 -38.78
C PHE A 249 -18.14 -12.50 -39.21
N ALA A 250 -19.21 -11.89 -38.69
CA ALA A 250 -19.32 -10.44 -38.70
C ALA A 250 -18.22 -9.86 -37.79
N TYR A 251 -17.60 -8.77 -38.21
CA TYR A 251 -16.68 -8.03 -37.36
C TYR A 251 -16.83 -6.52 -37.53
N ARG A 252 -16.42 -5.76 -36.52
CA ARG A 252 -16.29 -4.30 -36.60
C ARG A 252 -15.05 -3.83 -35.87
N SER A 253 -14.42 -2.78 -36.39
CA SER A 253 -13.17 -2.24 -35.81
C SER A 253 -13.42 -1.21 -34.71
N GLU A 254 -14.63 -0.62 -34.68
CA GLU A 254 -15.02 0.38 -33.70
C GLU A 254 -16.42 0.10 -33.17
N PRO A 255 -16.70 0.44 -31.89
CA PRO A 255 -18.05 0.38 -31.34
C PRO A 255 -19.02 1.22 -32.19
N GLY A 256 -20.13 0.63 -32.62
CA GLY A 256 -21.14 1.31 -33.46
C GLY A 256 -20.85 1.33 -34.96
N ALA A 257 -19.68 0.87 -35.40
CA ALA A 257 -19.41 0.70 -36.83
C ALA A 257 -20.25 -0.44 -37.44
N VAL A 258 -20.45 -0.38 -38.76
CA VAL A 258 -21.21 -1.37 -39.52
C VAL A 258 -20.49 -2.71 -39.49
N TRP A 259 -21.25 -3.78 -39.28
CA TRP A 259 -20.74 -5.15 -39.34
C TRP A 259 -20.25 -5.49 -40.74
N THR A 260 -19.00 -5.94 -40.83
CA THR A 260 -18.35 -6.39 -42.06
C THR A 260 -18.14 -7.89 -42.01
N LYS A 261 -18.28 -8.60 -43.13
CA LYS A 261 -17.97 -10.05 -43.19
C LYS A 261 -16.46 -10.24 -43.21
N GLY A 262 -15.93 -11.11 -42.35
CA GLY A 262 -14.53 -11.52 -42.33
C GLY A 262 -14.39 -13.03 -42.29
N ASP A 263 -13.61 -13.59 -43.22
CA ASP A 263 -13.39 -15.03 -43.31
C ASP A 263 -12.54 -15.52 -42.15
N LEU A 264 -12.90 -16.67 -41.58
CA LEU A 264 -12.17 -17.24 -40.45
C LEU A 264 -10.94 -18.01 -40.94
N GLN A 265 -9.78 -17.76 -40.34
CA GLN A 265 -8.62 -18.63 -40.50
C GLN A 265 -8.76 -19.86 -39.60
N VAL A 266 -9.12 -21.00 -40.19
CA VAL A 266 -9.34 -22.28 -39.48
C VAL A 266 -8.19 -23.28 -39.56
N GLN A 267 -7.24 -23.08 -40.49
CA GLN A 267 -6.12 -24.01 -40.70
C GLN A 267 -4.77 -23.31 -40.55
N GLY A 268 -3.74 -24.07 -40.15
CA GLY A 268 -2.36 -23.59 -40.21
C GLY A 268 -1.95 -23.33 -41.67
N SER A 269 -1.28 -22.23 -41.93
CA SER A 269 -0.67 -21.91 -43.23
C SER A 269 0.70 -21.32 -42.98
N ASP A 270 1.67 -21.66 -43.82
CA ASP A 270 3.00 -21.04 -43.81
C ASP A 270 2.97 -19.58 -44.31
N SER A 271 1.82 -19.12 -44.82
CA SER A 271 1.59 -17.76 -45.29
C SER A 271 0.74 -16.94 -44.32
N VAL A 272 1.00 -15.63 -44.26
CA VAL A 272 0.22 -14.71 -43.42
C VAL A 272 -1.23 -14.63 -43.93
N PRO A 273 -2.24 -14.96 -43.12
CA PRO A 273 -3.63 -15.01 -43.56
C PRO A 273 -4.20 -13.59 -43.66
N THR A 274 -3.98 -12.98 -44.81
CA THR A 274 -4.32 -11.58 -45.09
C THR A 274 -5.83 -11.40 -45.18
N LYS A 275 -6.37 -10.36 -44.52
CA LYS A 275 -7.82 -10.05 -44.43
C LYS A 275 -8.66 -11.16 -43.78
N ARG A 276 -8.05 -12.02 -42.97
CA ARG A 276 -8.74 -13.08 -42.23
C ARG A 276 -8.78 -12.81 -40.73
N LEU A 277 -9.84 -13.31 -40.11
CA LEU A 277 -10.05 -13.26 -38.68
C LEU A 277 -9.34 -14.43 -38.00
N VAL A 278 -8.65 -14.14 -36.90
CA VAL A 278 -8.01 -15.10 -36.00
C VAL A 278 -8.64 -14.94 -34.62
N LEU A 279 -9.03 -16.05 -34.01
CA LEU A 279 -9.64 -16.03 -32.68
C LEU A 279 -8.59 -15.82 -31.59
N LEU A 280 -8.94 -15.03 -30.57
CA LEU A 280 -8.12 -14.89 -29.38
C LEU A 280 -8.39 -16.06 -28.43
N LEU A 281 -7.51 -17.07 -28.49
CA LEU A 281 -7.60 -18.26 -27.66
C LEU A 281 -7.39 -17.95 -26.16
N PRO A 282 -8.00 -18.73 -25.25
CA PRO A 282 -7.86 -18.52 -23.82
C PRO A 282 -6.41 -18.57 -23.33
N ASN A 283 -5.96 -17.44 -22.78
CA ASN A 283 -4.73 -17.36 -21.99
C ASN A 283 -4.77 -16.13 -21.05
N GLY A 284 -3.81 -16.06 -20.11
CA GLY A 284 -3.75 -14.97 -19.14
C GLY A 284 -3.53 -13.59 -19.74
N MET A 285 -2.83 -13.49 -20.89
CA MET A 285 -2.57 -12.21 -21.57
C MET A 285 -3.81 -11.65 -22.26
N ARG A 286 -4.61 -12.51 -22.88
CA ARG A 286 -5.94 -12.19 -23.42
C ARG A 286 -6.83 -11.66 -22.31
N ASP A 287 -6.90 -12.37 -21.19
CA ASP A 287 -7.78 -11.99 -20.09
C ASP A 287 -7.34 -10.66 -19.47
N ALA A 288 -6.03 -10.41 -19.34
CA ALA A 288 -5.51 -9.13 -18.89
C ALA A 288 -5.84 -7.98 -19.86
N LEU A 289 -5.71 -8.21 -21.17
CA LEU A 289 -6.06 -7.24 -22.20
C LEU A 289 -7.54 -6.85 -22.15
N ILE A 290 -8.42 -7.84 -21.91
CA ILE A 290 -9.88 -7.63 -21.83
C ILE A 290 -10.26 -6.90 -20.54
N LYS A 291 -9.66 -7.29 -19.41
CA LYS A 291 -9.92 -6.64 -18.11
C LYS A 291 -9.41 -5.20 -18.09
N GLY A 292 -8.39 -4.89 -18.88
CA GLY A 292 -7.74 -3.58 -18.92
C GLY A 292 -6.55 -3.48 -17.95
N SER A 293 -5.83 -2.36 -18.02
CA SER A 293 -4.63 -2.11 -17.21
C SER A 293 -4.92 -1.86 -15.73
N ASP A 294 -6.04 -1.19 -15.45
CA ASP A 294 -6.34 -0.66 -14.11
C ASP A 294 -6.55 -1.78 -13.08
N PRO A 295 -7.32 -2.86 -13.35
CA PRO A 295 -7.47 -3.97 -12.41
C PRO A 295 -6.12 -4.65 -12.13
N GLY A 296 -5.29 -4.84 -13.15
CA GLY A 296 -3.97 -5.46 -12.99
C GLY A 296 -3.02 -4.60 -12.15
N ALA A 297 -3.00 -3.29 -12.37
CA ALA A 297 -2.23 -2.36 -11.56
C ALA A 297 -2.72 -2.35 -10.11
N SER A 298 -4.04 -2.31 -9.89
CA SER A 298 -4.67 -2.36 -8.56
C SER A 298 -4.28 -3.63 -7.80
N GLU A 299 -4.30 -4.81 -8.44
CA GLU A 299 -3.84 -6.06 -7.79
C GLU A 299 -2.38 -5.96 -7.34
N VAL A 300 -1.49 -5.45 -8.20
CA VAL A 300 -0.06 -5.31 -7.88
C VAL A 300 0.16 -4.34 -6.72
N PHE A 301 -0.51 -3.18 -6.73
CA PHE A 301 -0.40 -2.21 -5.65
C PHE A 301 -0.97 -2.73 -4.34
N TYR A 302 -2.10 -3.45 -4.39
CA TYR A 302 -2.71 -4.09 -3.24
C TYR A 302 -1.75 -5.08 -2.58
N VAL A 303 -1.17 -5.99 -3.36
CA VAL A 303 -0.18 -6.97 -2.88
C VAL A 303 1.05 -6.27 -2.29
N LYS A 304 1.55 -5.22 -2.95
CA LYS A 304 2.72 -4.48 -2.48
C LYS A 304 2.48 -3.85 -1.11
N ARG A 305 1.33 -3.19 -0.90
CA ARG A 305 0.98 -2.57 0.39
C ARG A 305 0.91 -3.60 1.50
N LEU A 306 0.26 -4.74 1.26
CA LEU A 306 0.16 -5.81 2.26
C LEU A 306 1.51 -6.42 2.61
N ARG A 307 2.41 -6.62 1.65
CA ARG A 307 3.77 -7.12 1.93
C ARG A 307 4.57 -6.16 2.80
N THR A 308 4.57 -4.87 2.47
CA THR A 308 5.26 -3.86 3.29
C THR A 308 4.66 -3.80 4.70
N LEU A 309 3.35 -3.97 4.81
CA LEU A 309 2.65 -4.00 6.10
C LEU A 309 3.00 -5.24 6.92
N THR A 310 3.11 -6.43 6.30
CA THR A 310 3.62 -7.65 6.94
C THR A 310 5.03 -7.41 7.47
N GLU A 311 5.97 -6.96 6.63
CA GLU A 311 7.36 -6.74 7.04
C GLU A 311 7.49 -5.77 8.22
N ARG A 312 6.73 -4.66 8.21
CA ARG A 312 6.76 -3.69 9.31
C ARG A 312 6.12 -4.25 10.59
N THR A 313 5.01 -4.98 10.47
CA THR A 313 4.30 -5.58 11.61
C THR A 313 5.19 -6.62 12.31
N THR A 314 5.80 -7.53 11.56
CA THR A 314 6.70 -8.56 12.12
C THR A 314 7.88 -7.92 12.85
N LYS A 315 8.55 -6.92 12.25
CA LYS A 315 9.65 -6.18 12.91
C LYS A 315 9.19 -5.51 14.21
N LEU A 316 8.01 -4.89 14.20
CA LEU A 316 7.49 -4.21 15.39
C LEU A 316 7.10 -5.19 16.50
N ILE A 317 6.64 -6.39 16.18
CA ILE A 317 6.40 -7.45 17.17
C ILE A 317 7.72 -7.87 17.83
N GLU A 318 8.81 -8.02 17.07
CA GLU A 318 10.13 -8.32 17.63
C GLU A 318 10.63 -7.21 18.56
N GLU A 319 10.48 -5.94 18.16
CA GLU A 319 10.77 -4.78 19.02
C GLU A 319 9.92 -4.81 20.30
N GLY A 320 8.62 -5.10 20.17
CA GLY A 320 7.69 -5.23 21.30
C GLY A 320 8.06 -6.37 22.26
N ASN A 321 8.52 -7.51 21.75
CA ASN A 321 9.02 -8.62 22.56
C ASN A 321 10.26 -8.23 23.37
N LYS A 322 11.22 -7.54 22.74
CA LYS A 322 12.42 -7.03 23.42
C LYS A 322 12.05 -6.00 24.49
N LEU A 323 11.13 -5.09 24.17
CA LEU A 323 10.63 -4.09 25.12
C LEU A 323 9.94 -4.75 26.31
N GLU A 324 9.08 -5.75 26.06
CA GLU A 324 8.39 -6.48 27.13
C GLU A 324 9.38 -7.16 28.08
N GLN A 325 10.39 -7.85 27.55
CA GLN A 325 11.43 -8.49 28.37
C GLN A 325 12.18 -7.47 29.24
N ARG A 326 12.52 -6.30 28.69
CA ARG A 326 13.17 -5.23 29.45
C ARG A 326 12.26 -4.65 30.53
N LEU A 327 10.99 -4.39 30.21
CA LEU A 327 9.99 -3.92 31.19
C LEU A 327 9.75 -4.93 32.30
N GLN A 328 9.71 -6.23 31.98
CA GLN A 328 9.58 -7.30 32.96
C GLN A 328 10.81 -7.34 33.89
N ALA A 329 12.02 -7.27 33.32
CA ALA A 329 13.26 -7.23 34.09
C ALA A 329 13.28 -6.03 35.03
N GLU A 330 12.92 -4.84 34.55
CA GLU A 330 12.86 -3.62 35.35
C GLU A 330 11.83 -3.73 36.48
N SER A 331 10.60 -4.17 36.15
CA SER A 331 9.51 -4.35 37.12
C SER A 331 9.79 -5.40 38.21
N SER A 332 10.73 -6.33 37.94
CA SER A 332 11.16 -7.39 38.86
C SER A 332 12.35 -6.98 39.74
N LYS A 333 13.02 -5.85 39.47
CA LYS A 333 14.07 -5.34 40.37
C LYS A 333 13.49 -4.93 41.74
N GLY A 334 12.20 -4.60 41.80
CA GLY A 334 11.50 -4.22 43.04
C GLY A 334 11.27 -5.35 44.05
N THR A 335 11.15 -6.62 43.63
CA THR A 335 10.93 -7.75 44.54
C THR A 335 12.19 -8.18 45.31
N ARG A 336 13.38 -7.69 44.93
CA ARG A 336 14.64 -8.02 45.63
C ARG A 336 14.90 -7.19 46.88
N PHE A 337 14.27 -6.01 47.01
CA PHE A 337 14.49 -5.11 48.16
C PHE A 337 13.42 -5.22 49.25
N SER A 338 12.30 -5.93 49.00
CA SER A 338 11.27 -6.20 50.00
C SER A 338 11.59 -7.36 50.95
N PHE A 339 12.78 -7.98 50.83
CA PHE A 339 13.23 -9.06 51.72
C PHE A 339 14.13 -8.56 52.86
N PHE A 340 14.47 -7.27 52.90
CA PHE A 340 15.34 -6.66 53.91
C PHE A 340 14.68 -5.53 54.73
N LEU A 341 13.35 -5.44 54.67
CA LEU A 341 12.51 -4.64 55.59
C LEU A 341 11.54 -5.57 56.29
#